data_AF-A0A367FRM8-F1
#
_entry.id   AF-A0A367FRM8-F1
#
_cell.length_a   1.000
_cell.length_b   1.000
_cell.length_c   1.000
_cell.angle_alpha   90.00
_cell.angle_beta   90.00
_cell.angle_gamma   90.00
#
_symmetry.space_group_name_H-M   'P 1'
#
loop_
_entity.id
_entity.type
_entity.pdbx_description
1 polymer ?
#
loop_
_entity_poly.entity_id
_entity_poly.type
_entity_poly.pdbx_seq_one_letter_code
_entity_poly.pdbx_strand_id
1 'polypeptide(L)' 'MDLSGAHWRKSTRSGPDGGQCVEVATNLPGIIAVRDSKIPHGPALTVAADEWRAFTGSLKSAHAVR' A
#
# COMPACT_ATOMS: atom_id res chain seq x y z
N MET A 1 4.21 -10.82 11.57
CA MET A 1 3.70 -9.47 11.91
C MET A 1 2.22 -9.61 12.21
N ASP A 2 1.72 -9.05 13.32
CA ASP A 2 0.27 -8.98 13.54
C ASP A 2 -0.29 -7.77 12.79
N LEU A 3 -1.30 -8.00 11.94
CA LEU A 3 -1.99 -6.99 11.14
C LEU A 3 -3.49 -6.93 11.47
N SER A 4 -3.91 -7.54 12.58
CA SER A 4 -5.31 -7.57 13.03
C SER A 4 -5.94 -6.18 13.18
N GLY A 5 -5.15 -5.17 13.57
CA GLY A 5 -5.57 -3.78 13.68
C GLY A 5 -5.48 -2.96 12.38
N ALA A 6 -5.19 -3.57 11.24
CA ALA A 6 -5.00 -2.84 9.98
C ALA A 6 -6.32 -2.30 9.41
N HIS A 7 -6.36 -0.98 9.16
CA HIS A 7 -7.47 -0.34 8.47
C HIS A 7 -7.15 -0.28 6.97
N TRP A 8 -7.62 -1.28 6.23
CA TRP A 8 -7.33 -1.42 4.80
C TRP A 8 -8.11 -0.41 3.97
N ARG A 9 -7.39 0.38 3.17
CA ARG A 9 -7.96 1.27 2.16
C ARG A 9 -7.63 0.75 0.76
N LYS A 10 -8.66 0.45 -0.01
CA LYS A 10 -8.53 0.02 -1.41
C LYS A 10 -8.13 1.18 -2.32
N SER A 11 -7.27 0.91 -3.29
CA SER A 11 -6.93 1.88 -4.32
C SER A 11 -8.12 2.16 -5.24
N THR A 12 -8.32 3.42 -5.62
CA THR A 12 -9.34 3.82 -6.61
C THR A 12 -9.01 3.33 -8.02
N ARG A 13 -7.76 2.87 -8.25
CA ARG A 13 -7.33 2.23 -9.50
C ARG A 13 -7.65 0.74 -9.56
N SER A 14 -8.18 0.18 -8.47
CA SER A 14 -8.66 -1.21 -8.43
C SER A 14 -10.10 -1.24 -8.97
N GLY A 15 -10.29 -1.83 -10.14
CA GLY A 15 -11.58 -1.87 -10.85
C GLY A 15 -11.96 -3.27 -11.33
N PRO A 16 -13.21 -3.47 -11.76
CA PRO A 16 -13.75 -4.76 -12.20
C PRO A 16 -13.07 -5.29 -13.48
N ASP A 17 -12.49 -4.40 -14.30
CA ASP A 17 -11.89 -4.73 -15.60
C ASP A 17 -10.47 -5.33 -15.49
N GLY A 18 -10.15 -5.99 -14.38
CA GLY A 18 -8.85 -6.64 -14.17
C GLY A 18 -7.70 -5.72 -13.75
N GLY A 19 -7.97 -4.46 -13.40
CA GLY A 19 -6.98 -3.50 -12.93
C GLY A 19 -6.29 -3.94 -11.63
N GLN A 20 -5.02 -3.55 -11.47
CA GLN A 20 -4.14 -3.90 -10.35
C GLN A 20 -4.84 -3.65 -8.98
N CYS A 21 -5.20 -4.74 -8.29
CA CYS A 21 -5.99 -4.73 -7.06
C CYS A 21 -5.09 -4.61 -5.83
N VAL A 22 -5.00 -3.42 -5.24
CA VAL A 22 -4.14 -3.18 -4.07
C VAL A 22 -4.90 -2.47 -2.96
N GLU A 23 -4.64 -2.94 -1.73
CA GLU A 23 -5.08 -2.31 -0.49
C GLU A 23 -3.86 -1.92 0.35
N VAL A 24 -3.96 -0.77 1.03
CA VAL A 24 -2.90 -0.25 1.89
C VAL A 24 -3.47 0.08 3.27
N ALA A 25 -2.75 -0.28 4.34
CA ALA A 25 -3.02 0.17 5.70
C ALA A 25 -1.86 1.05 6.19
N THR A 26 -2.21 2.26 6.64
CA THR A 26 -1.24 3.28 7.08
C THR A 26 -1.42 3.68 8.55
N ASN A 27 -2.31 3.00 9.27
CA ASN A 27 -2.65 3.28 10.67
C ASN A 27 -1.82 2.46 11.66
N LEU A 28 -0.93 1.59 11.17
CA LEU A 28 -0.12 0.73 12.02
C LEU A 28 1.15 1.47 12.49
N PRO A 29 1.59 1.29 13.74
CA PRO A 29 2.81 1.91 14.23
C PRO A 29 4.05 1.47 13.44
N GLY A 30 4.79 2.43 12.88
CA GLY A 30 6.10 2.22 12.26
C GLY A 30 6.10 1.54 10.89
N ILE A 31 4.97 1.02 10.41
CA ILE A 31 4.90 0.27 9.15
C ILE A 31 3.74 0.71 8.26
N ILE A 32 3.91 0.48 6.97
CA ILE A 32 2.86 0.51 5.96
C ILE A 32 2.69 -0.91 5.44
N ALA A 33 1.45 -1.43 5.49
CA ALA A 33 1.14 -2.75 4.95
C ALA A 33 0.44 -2.61 3.59
N VAL A 34 0.83 -3.45 2.64
CA VAL A 34 0.26 -3.53 1.28
C VAL A 34 -0.14 -4.96 1.00
N ARG A 35 -1.35 -5.18 0.50
CA ARG A 35 -1.82 -6.52 0.12
C ARG A 35 -2.59 -6.52 -1.19
N ASP A 36 -2.71 -7.72 -1.77
CA ASP A 36 -3.60 -7.98 -2.88
C ASP A 36 -5.06 -7.97 -2.39
N SER A 37 -5.90 -7.12 -2.98
CA SER A 37 -7.31 -7.06 -2.60
C SER A 37 -8.11 -8.30 -3.02
N LYS A 38 -7.62 -9.08 -3.99
CA LYS A 38 -8.25 -10.33 -4.46
C LYS A 38 -7.99 -11.49 -3.51
N ILE A 39 -6.92 -11.41 -2.71
CA ILE A 39 -6.50 -12.44 -1.77
C ILE A 39 -6.29 -11.79 -0.38
N PRO A 40 -7.35 -11.27 0.26
CA PRO A 40 -7.23 -10.45 1.48
C PRO A 40 -6.68 -11.23 2.70
N HIS A 41 -6.80 -12.56 2.68
CA HIS A 41 -6.24 -13.46 3.70
C HIS A 41 -4.83 -13.99 3.33
N GLY A 42 -4.31 -13.59 2.17
CA GLY A 42 -2.96 -13.92 1.74
C GLY A 42 -1.90 -13.06 2.44
N PRO A 43 -0.61 -13.26 2.08
CA PRO A 43 0.48 -12.47 2.62
C PRO A 43 0.33 -10.97 2.31
N ALA A 44 0.74 -10.13 3.26
CA ALA A 44 0.91 -8.70 3.05
C ALA A 44 2.39 -8.32 3.07
N LEU A 45 2.79 -7.43 2.18
CA LEU A 45 4.10 -6.77 2.22
C LEU A 45 4.08 -5.69 3.31
N THR A 46 5.08 -5.69 4.18
CA THR A 46 5.28 -4.64 5.20
C THR A 46 6.53 -3.84 4.87
N VAL A 47 6.40 -2.51 4.86
CA VAL A 47 7.48 -1.57 4.60
C VAL A 47 7.58 -0.62 5.78
N ALA A 48 8.79 -0.19 6.18
CA ALA A 48 8.91 0.82 7.23
C ALA A 48 8.27 2.14 6.77
N ALA A 49 7.62 2.86 7.70
CA ALA A 49 6.89 4.08 7.36
C ALA A 49 7.79 5.16 6.71
N ASP A 50 9.04 5.27 7.16
CA ASP A 50 9.98 6.25 6.62
C ASP A 50 10.49 5.87 5.23
N GLU A 51 10.71 4.57 4.97
CA GLU A 51 11.06 4.07 3.64
C GLU A 51 9.92 4.27 2.65
N TRP A 52 8.67 4.04 3.07
CA TRP A 52 7.49 4.29 2.25
C TRP A 52 7.35 5.78 1.89
N ARG A 53 7.61 6.68 2.85
CA ARG A 53 7.63 8.13 2.61
C ARG A 53 8.72 8.52 1.62
N ALA A 54 9.94 8.01 1.80
CA ALA A 54 11.06 8.28 0.89
C ALA A 54 10.76 7.78 -0.53
N PHE A 55 10.28 6.54 -0.65
CA PHE A 55 9.91 5.93 -1.93
C PHE A 55 8.81 6.70 -2.66
N THR A 56 7.70 6.99 -1.99
CA THR A 56 6.60 7.73 -2.64
C THR A 56 6.97 9.19 -2.92
N GLY A 57 7.85 9.79 -2.13
CA GLY A 57 8.46 11.08 -2.39
C GLY A 57 9.25 11.08 -3.69
N SER A 58 10.15 10.11 -3.87
CA SER A 58 10.97 10.01 -5.09
C SER A 58 10.14 9.81 -6.35
N LEU A 59 9.06 9.02 -6.29
CA LEU A 59 8.15 8.84 -7.42
C LEU A 59 7.44 10.13 -7.84
N LYS A 60 7.00 10.96 -6.87
CA LYS A 60 6.34 12.24 -7.15
C LYS A 60 7.32 13.24 -7.74
N SER A 61 8.52 13.32 -7.19
CA SER A 61 9.58 14.19 -7.72
C SER A 61 9.98 13.77 -9.14
N ALA A 62 10.11 12.47 -9.41
CA ALA A 62 10.41 11.97 -10.75
C ALA A 62 9.30 12.30 -11.77
N HIS A 63 8.04 12.38 -11.34
CA HIS A 63 6.95 12.81 -12.21
C HIS A 63 6.93 14.32 -12.46
N ALA A 64 7.43 15.13 -11.52
CA ALA A 64 7.47 16.59 -11.63
C ALA A 64 8.63 17.13 -12.49
N VAL A 65 9.60 16.29 -12.86
CA VAL A 65 10.74 16.63 -13.73
C VAL A 65 10.49 16.20 -15.19
N ARG A 66 9.29 15.68 -15.49
CA ARG A 66 8.78 15.50 -16.86
C ARG A 66 7.93 16.71 -17.27
#